data_AF-A0A9P6GZQ5-F1
#
_entry.id   AF-A0A9P6GZQ5-F1
#
_cell.length_a   1.000
_cell.length_b   1.000
_cell.length_c   1.000
_cell.angle_alpha   90.00
_cell.angle_beta   90.00
_cell.angle_gamma   90.00
#
_symmetry.space_group_name_H-M   'P 1'
#
loop_
_entity.id
_entity.type
_entity.pdbx_description
1 polymer ?
#
loop_
_entity_poly.entity_id
_entity_poly.type
_entity_poly.pdbx_seq_one_letter_code
_entity_poly.pdbx_strand_id
1 'polypeptide(L)'
;MMRKLTVPTNKDISYLLKYRTYSSECIEELKCMDKKPFNYRTSLCKFFLVSACTRGEECAYSHDTTQFPCKAFFIRKNCKRKICMFSHDPKTLDKLDVDLTEDENKFESPLS
;
A
#
# COMPACT_ATOMS: atom_id res chain seq x y z
N MET A 1 18.22 -13.37 29.78
CA MET A 1 16.91 -13.13 29.16
C MET A 1 16.93 -13.71 27.76
N MET A 2 16.08 -14.70 27.45
CA MET A 2 16.00 -15.29 26.10
C MET A 2 15.29 -14.32 25.16
N ARG A 3 15.93 -13.98 24.02
CA ARG A 3 15.31 -13.15 22.98
C ARG A 3 14.12 -13.94 22.40
N LYS A 4 12.93 -13.32 22.33
CA LYS A 4 11.76 -13.95 21.71
C LYS A 4 12.03 -14.14 20.21
N LEU A 5 12.26 -15.38 19.79
CA LEU A 5 12.43 -15.71 18.39
C LEU A 5 11.08 -15.55 17.68
N THR A 6 11.02 -14.68 16.66
CA THR A 6 9.84 -14.51 15.80
C THR A 6 9.91 -15.53 14.66
N VAL A 7 9.89 -16.82 15.01
CA VAL A 7 9.98 -17.92 14.04
C VAL A 7 8.80 -18.86 14.21
N PRO A 8 8.33 -19.53 13.14
CA PRO A 8 7.30 -20.55 13.25
C PRO A 8 7.77 -21.67 14.19
N THR A 9 7.10 -21.84 15.34
CA THR A 9 7.48 -22.82 16.36
C THR A 9 7.09 -24.25 16.01
N ASN A 10 6.32 -24.44 14.94
CA ASN A 10 5.85 -25.75 14.45
C ASN A 10 6.79 -26.37 13.40
N LYS A 11 8.10 -26.17 13.56
CA LYS A 11 9.13 -26.70 12.66
C LYS A 11 10.16 -27.48 13.47
N ASP A 12 10.84 -28.40 12.79
CA ASP A 12 11.73 -29.38 13.42
C ASP A 12 12.88 -28.73 14.23
N ILE A 13 13.43 -29.48 15.18
CA ILE A 13 14.54 -29.09 16.05
C ILE A 13 15.75 -28.59 15.21
N SER A 14 16.05 -29.25 14.08
CA SER A 14 17.12 -28.84 13.17
C SER A 14 16.86 -27.44 12.59
N TYR A 15 15.61 -27.12 12.26
CA TYR A 15 15.21 -25.80 11.77
C TYR A 15 15.33 -24.74 12.87
N LEU A 16 14.87 -25.02 14.09
CA LEU A 16 14.91 -24.06 15.20
C LEU A 16 16.34 -23.76 15.68
N LEU A 17 17.25 -24.73 15.65
CA LEU A 17 18.66 -24.54 16.02
C LEU A 17 19.38 -23.56 15.08
N LYS A 18 18.99 -23.50 13.79
CA LYS A 18 19.51 -22.50 12.84
C LYS A 18 19.20 -21.06 13.26
N TYR A 19 18.13 -20.79 14.01
CA TYR A 19 17.79 -19.43 14.45
C TYR A 19 18.34 -19.08 15.84
N ARG A 20 18.87 -20.07 16.57
CA ARG A 20 19.41 -19.88 17.93
C ARG A 20 20.85 -19.39 17.93
N THR A 21 21.67 -19.83 16.97
CA THR A 21 23.10 -19.49 16.86
C THR A 21 23.37 -18.32 15.91
N TYR A 22 22.38 -17.94 15.10
CA TYR A 22 22.54 -17.09 13.93
C TYR A 22 22.16 -15.63 14.24
N SER A 23 22.83 -15.05 15.24
CA SER A 23 22.56 -13.71 15.76
C SER A 23 23.52 -12.62 15.26
N SER A 24 24.53 -12.93 14.43
CA SER A 24 25.55 -11.91 14.08
C SER A 24 25.99 -11.83 12.62
N GLU A 25 25.70 -12.80 11.75
CA GLU A 25 26.05 -12.69 10.32
C GLU A 25 24.90 -13.26 9.51
N CYS A 26 24.34 -12.49 8.58
CA CYS A 26 23.16 -12.83 7.79
C CYS A 26 23.49 -13.88 6.70
N ILE A 27 22.58 -14.84 6.41
CA ILE A 27 22.72 -15.75 5.26
C ILE A 27 22.40 -14.93 4.01
N GLU A 28 23.32 -14.89 3.03
CA GLU A 28 23.13 -14.20 1.74
C GLU A 28 21.87 -14.63 0.96
N GLU A 29 21.28 -15.79 1.28
CA GLU A 29 20.07 -16.30 0.60
C GLU A 29 18.76 -16.09 1.36
N LEU A 30 18.82 -15.79 2.67
CA LEU A 30 17.68 -15.20 3.39
C LEU A 30 17.93 -13.70 3.44
N LYS A 31 17.78 -13.06 2.27
CA LYS A 31 17.63 -11.61 2.15
C LYS A 31 16.86 -11.16 3.37
N CYS A 32 17.48 -10.33 4.21
CA CYS A 32 16.82 -9.60 5.27
C CYS A 32 15.47 -9.21 4.71
N MET A 33 14.39 -9.89 5.13
CA MET A 33 13.10 -9.64 4.51
C MET A 33 12.82 -8.20 4.87
N ASP A 34 12.98 -7.32 3.89
CA ASP A 34 12.52 -5.96 3.95
C ASP A 34 11.10 -6.11 4.47
N LYS A 35 10.88 -5.77 5.74
CA LYS A 35 9.56 -5.76 6.35
C LYS A 35 8.84 -4.56 5.78
N LYS A 36 8.73 -4.54 4.46
CA LYS A 36 7.93 -3.59 3.72
C LYS A 36 6.53 -3.83 4.25
N PRO A 37 5.93 -2.83 4.93
CA PRO A 37 4.61 -3.01 5.51
C PRO A 37 3.68 -3.51 4.41
N PHE A 38 2.75 -4.40 4.77
CA PHE A 38 1.77 -5.01 3.86
C PHE A 38 1.04 -3.98 2.96
N ASN A 39 1.06 -2.70 3.37
CA ASN A 39 0.47 -1.55 2.68
C ASN A 39 1.51 -0.48 2.27
N TYR A 40 2.70 -0.85 1.83
CA TYR A 40 3.73 0.13 1.42
C TYR A 40 3.31 0.89 0.17
N ARG A 41 3.29 2.22 0.28
CA ARG A 41 2.93 3.17 -0.79
C ARG A 41 1.55 2.94 -1.41
N THR A 42 0.66 2.22 -0.74
CA THR A 42 -0.76 2.11 -1.14
C THR A 42 -1.54 3.39 -0.85
N SER A 43 -1.04 4.23 0.06
CA SER A 43 -1.63 5.51 0.42
C SER A 43 -0.66 6.66 0.18
N LEU A 44 -1.21 7.82 -0.19
CA LEU A 44 -0.44 9.01 -0.51
C LEU A 44 0.08 9.72 0.75
N CYS A 45 1.31 10.20 0.69
CA CYS A 45 1.94 10.91 1.80
C CYS A 45 1.31 12.29 1.99
N LYS A 46 0.62 12.51 3.11
CA LYS A 46 0.07 13.83 3.47
C LYS A 46 1.14 14.93 3.57
N PHE A 47 2.33 14.59 4.08
CA PHE A 47 3.43 15.55 4.23
C PHE A 47 4.04 15.94 2.88
N PHE A 48 3.99 15.05 1.88
CA PHE A 48 4.46 15.37 0.53
C PHE A 48 3.55 16.40 -0.15
N LEU A 49 2.23 16.35 0.07
CA LEU A 49 1.29 17.32 -0.48
C LEU A 49 1.55 18.75 0.00
N VAL A 50 2.08 18.91 1.21
CA VAL A 50 2.46 20.20 1.79
C VAL A 50 3.96 20.48 1.67
N SER A 51 4.69 19.70 0.85
CA SER A 51 6.14 19.81 0.65
C SER A 51 6.99 19.74 1.94
N ALA A 52 6.49 19.08 2.99
CA ALA A 52 7.14 18.97 4.30
C ALA A 52 7.65 17.54 4.61
N CYS A 53 7.69 16.65 3.61
CA CYS A 53 8.18 15.30 3.82
C CYS A 53 9.72 15.27 3.89
N THR A 54 10.27 14.82 5.01
CA THR A 54 11.72 14.66 5.22
C THR A 54 12.25 13.27 4.88
N ARG A 55 11.35 12.31 4.61
CA ARG A 55 11.70 10.89 4.40
C ARG A 55 12.15 10.55 2.98
N GLY A 56 11.93 11.45 2.01
CA GLY A 56 12.32 11.24 0.62
C GLY A 56 11.83 9.90 0.07
N GLU A 57 12.75 9.10 -0.46
CA GLU A 57 12.45 7.80 -1.06
C GLU A 57 12.24 6.67 -0.05
N GLU A 58 12.69 6.85 1.19
CA GLU A 58 12.45 5.89 2.28
C GLU A 58 11.05 6.04 2.90
N CYS A 59 10.23 6.94 2.35
CA CYS A 59 8.86 7.13 2.82
C CYS A 59 8.01 5.86 2.59
N ALA A 60 7.36 5.40 3.66
CA ALA A 60 6.40 4.29 3.61
C ALA A 60 5.11 4.64 2.83
N TYR A 61 4.86 5.93 2.59
CA TYR A 61 3.73 6.46 1.84
C TYR A 61 4.15 6.91 0.43
N SER A 62 3.23 6.88 -0.53
CA SER A 62 3.53 7.24 -1.91
C SER A 62 3.69 8.75 -2.08
N HIS A 63 4.71 9.16 -2.83
CA HIS A 63 4.92 10.53 -3.30
C HIS A 63 4.43 10.75 -4.73
N ASP A 64 3.93 9.70 -5.38
CA ASP A 64 3.43 9.81 -6.74
C ASP A 64 1.93 10.13 -6.70
N THR A 65 1.59 11.40 -6.90
CA THR A 65 0.20 11.87 -6.92
C THR A 65 -0.56 11.39 -8.16
N THR A 66 0.14 11.06 -9.24
CA THR A 66 -0.47 10.64 -10.50
C THR A 66 -1.03 9.22 -10.43
N GLN A 67 -0.57 8.39 -9.50
CA GLN A 67 -1.14 7.06 -9.30
C GLN A 67 -2.49 7.06 -8.58
N PHE A 68 -2.90 8.19 -8.00
CA PHE A 68 -4.14 8.29 -7.26
C PHE A 68 -5.23 8.98 -8.08
N PRO A 69 -6.45 8.43 -8.08
CA PRO A 69 -7.56 9.00 -8.83
C PRO A 69 -8.01 10.33 -8.23
N CYS A 70 -8.31 11.28 -9.09
CA CYS A 70 -8.90 12.56 -8.70
C CYS A 70 -10.34 12.35 -8.22
N LYS A 71 -10.55 12.40 -6.91
CA LYS A 71 -11.89 12.31 -6.31
C LYS A 71 -12.88 13.33 -6.89
N ALA A 72 -12.44 14.56 -7.19
CA ALA A 72 -13.30 15.58 -7.77
C ALA A 72 -13.76 15.21 -9.20
N PHE A 73 -12.93 14.48 -9.95
CA PHE A 73 -13.28 14.00 -11.28
C PHE A 73 -14.16 12.75 -11.21
N PHE A 74 -13.76 11.72 -10.47
CA PHE A 74 -14.48 10.44 -10.46
C PHE A 74 -15.74 10.45 -9.59
N ILE A 75 -15.72 11.10 -8.42
CA ILE A 75 -16.87 11.12 -7.51
C ILE A 75 -17.82 12.27 -7.88
N ARG A 76 -17.27 13.47 -8.12
CA ARG A 76 -18.07 14.70 -8.26
C ARG A 76 -18.19 15.20 -9.71
N LYS A 77 -17.50 14.56 -10.67
CA LYS A 77 -17.45 14.95 -12.10
C LYS A 77 -17.20 16.46 -12.34
N ASN A 78 -16.44 17.11 -11.46
CA ASN A 78 -16.31 18.58 -11.45
C ASN A 78 -14.89 19.09 -11.21
N CYS A 79 -13.86 18.30 -11.52
CA CYS A 79 -12.49 18.81 -11.47
C CYS A 79 -12.26 19.88 -12.56
N LYS A 80 -12.12 21.15 -12.16
CA LYS A 80 -11.87 22.29 -13.06
C LYS A 80 -10.41 22.70 -13.15
N ARG A 81 -9.49 21.98 -12.50
CA ARG A 81 -8.06 22.31 -12.49
C ARG A 81 -7.47 21.99 -13.87
N LYS A 82 -6.87 22.99 -14.53
CA LYS A 82 -6.15 22.81 -15.82
C LYS A 82 -5.00 21.82 -15.70
N ILE A 83 -4.28 21.88 -14.58
CA ILE A 83 -3.21 20.94 -14.20
C ILE A 83 -3.65 20.31 -12.87
N CYS A 84 -4.20 19.10 -12.94
CA CYS A 84 -4.58 18.34 -11.75
C CYS A 84 -3.40 17.47 -11.32
N MET A 85 -3.03 17.52 -10.03
CA MET A 85 -1.96 16.69 -9.47
C MET A 85 -2.36 15.20 -9.34
N PHE A 86 -3.66 14.91 -9.40
CA PHE A 86 -4.23 13.56 -9.33
C PHE A 86 -4.68 13.10 -10.71
N SER A 87 -4.64 11.79 -10.98
CA SER A 87 -4.98 11.27 -12.30
C SER A 87 -6.48 11.36 -12.60
N HIS A 88 -6.79 11.69 -13.86
CA HIS A 88 -8.12 11.64 -14.45
C HIS A 88 -8.31 10.39 -15.32
N ASP A 89 -7.34 9.47 -15.32
CA ASP A 89 -7.39 8.26 -16.14
C ASP A 89 -8.26 7.20 -15.46
N PRO A 90 -9.30 6.68 -16.13
CA PRO A 90 -10.20 5.69 -15.55
C PRO A 90 -9.50 4.39 -15.14
N LYS A 91 -8.32 4.12 -15.72
CA LYS A 91 -7.47 2.96 -15.39
C LYS A 91 -6.89 3.00 -13.97
N THR A 92 -6.89 4.17 -13.32
CA THR A 92 -6.38 4.30 -11.94
C THR A 92 -7.36 3.83 -10.87
N LEU A 93 -8.62 3.56 -11.23
CA LEU A 93 -9.64 3.04 -10.32
C LEU A 93 -9.47 1.55 -10.02
N ASP A 94 -8.97 0.79 -10.99
CA ASP A 94 -8.84 -0.68 -10.94
C ASP A 94 -7.78 -1.17 -9.92
N LYS A 95 -6.95 -0.24 -9.41
CA LYS A 95 -5.92 -0.53 -8.40
C LYS A 95 -6.38 -0.30 -6.95
N LEU A 96 -7.63 0.12 -6.77
CA LEU A 96 -8.25 0.14 -5.46
C LEU A 96 -9.06 -1.15 -5.38
N ASP A 97 -8.54 -2.16 -4.68
CA ASP A 97 -9.30 -3.34 -4.26
C ASP A 97 -10.46 -2.87 -3.37
N VAL A 98 -11.54 -2.41 -3.98
CA VAL A 98 -12.77 -2.09 -3.27
C VAL A 98 -13.74 -3.22 -3.53
N ASP A 99 -13.77 -4.15 -2.57
CA ASP A 99 -14.95 -4.95 -2.25
C ASP A 99 -16.06 -3.98 -1.83
N LEU A 100 -16.72 -3.36 -2.82
CA LEU A 100 -18.06 -2.80 -2.64
C LEU A 100 -18.99 -3.93 -3.00
N THR A 101 -19.33 -4.75 -2.00
CA THR A 101 -20.54 -5.58 -2.08
C THR A 101 -21.68 -4.70 -2.58
N GLU A 102 -22.13 -5.02 -3.78
CA GLU A 102 -23.28 -4.43 -4.43
C GLU A 102 -24.50 -4.75 -3.57
N ASP A 103 -24.92 -3.80 -2.74
CA ASP A 103 -26.21 -3.86 -2.09
C ASP A 103 -26.98 -2.56 -2.34
N GLU A 104 -28.22 -2.78 -2.79
CA GLU A 104 -29.34 -1.84 -2.92
C GLU A 104 -29.41 -1.00 -4.22
N ASN A 105 -29.82 -1.68 -5.30
CA ASN A 105 -31.17 -1.58 -5.86
C ASN A 105 -31.76 -0.17 -6.14
N LYS A 106 -32.32 -0.03 -7.36
CA LYS A 106 -33.44 0.86 -7.79
C LYS A 106 -33.08 2.20 -8.45
N PHE A 107 -33.04 2.16 -9.79
CA PHE A 107 -33.93 3.01 -10.59
C PHE A 107 -34.21 2.35 -11.95
N GLU A 108 -35.31 1.60 -12.01
CA GLU A 108 -36.01 1.44 -13.28
C GLU A 108 -36.41 2.82 -13.80
N SER A 109 -36.22 3.09 -15.08
CA SER A 109 -37.29 2.87 -16.06
C SER A 109 -36.85 3.28 -17.47
N PRO A 110 -37.43 2.66 -18.51
CA PRO A 110 -37.10 2.90 -19.90
C PRO A 110 -37.89 4.08 -20.45
N LEU A 111 -37.30 4.82 -21.38
CA LEU A 111 -37.95 5.53 -22.50
C LEU A 111 -36.76 5.99 -23.38
N SER A 112 -36.60 5.53 -24.61
CA SER A 112 -37.52 5.68 -25.75
C SER A 112 -37.16 4.66 -26.83
#